data_AF-A0A9E5GEN3-F1
#
_entry.id   AF-A0A9E5GEN3-F1
#
_cell.length_a   1.000
_cell.length_b   1.000
_cell.length_c   1.000
_cell.angle_alpha   90.00
_cell.angle_beta   90.00
_cell.angle_gamma   90.00
#
_symmetry.space_group_name_H-M   'P 1'
#
loop_
_entity.id
_entity.type
_entity.pdbx_description
1 polymer ?
#
loop_
_entity_poly.entity_id
_entity_poly.type
_entity_poly.pdbx_seq_one_letter_code
_entity_poly.pdbx_strand_id
1 'polypeptide(L)'
;GNPAYTLVQVATNDLIILAAFVPIVGLLLGISGISIPWMTLFLSVVLFVVIPLGFGWLSRVLITKHRGIEYFEKTFIPKFSNVTITGLLLTLIIIFSFQGKTIIENPLHIVLIAIPLIIQTFLIFFIAYLWAKTWKLPHDVAAPAGMIGASNFFELAVAVAISIFGLQSGATMATVVGVLVEVPVMLTLVKIANKTKGWFPQIK
;
A
#
# COMPACT_ATOMS: atom_id res chain seq x y z
N GLY A 1 13.90 4.50 -10.35
CA GLY A 1 14.05 4.86 -8.94
C GLY A 1 15.13 4.01 -8.32
N ASN A 2 15.66 4.42 -7.18
CA ASN A 2 16.65 3.68 -6.40
C ASN A 2 15.95 2.58 -5.58
N PRO A 3 16.20 1.28 -5.87
CA PRO A 3 15.53 0.19 -5.18
C PRO A 3 15.83 0.11 -3.69
N ALA A 4 17.06 0.42 -3.28
CA ALA A 4 17.46 0.38 -1.87
C ALA A 4 16.76 1.47 -1.06
N TYR A 5 16.67 2.68 -1.60
CA TYR A 5 15.91 3.77 -1.00
C TYR A 5 14.42 3.42 -0.86
N THR A 6 13.84 2.87 -1.93
CA THR A 6 12.44 2.43 -1.97
C THR A 6 12.18 1.40 -0.87
N LEU A 7 13.06 0.41 -0.71
CA LEU A 7 12.95 -0.62 0.33
C LEU A 7 12.96 -0.01 1.74
N VAL A 8 13.89 0.90 2.02
CA VAL A 8 14.01 1.54 3.34
C VAL A 8 12.76 2.36 3.65
N GLN A 9 12.25 3.12 2.68
CA GLN A 9 11.04 3.91 2.87
C GLN A 9 9.81 3.05 3.14
N VAL A 10 9.59 2.00 2.34
CA VAL A 10 8.45 1.09 2.53
C VAL A 10 8.55 0.41 3.90
N ALA A 11 9.72 -0.12 4.26
CA ALA A 11 9.92 -0.75 5.57
C ALA A 11 9.69 0.23 6.74
N THR A 12 10.13 1.48 6.60
CA THR A 12 9.90 2.51 7.62
C THR A 12 8.42 2.85 7.75
N ASN A 13 7.73 3.02 6.61
CA ASN A 13 6.29 3.27 6.58
C ASN A 13 5.51 2.14 7.26
N ASP A 14 5.84 0.89 6.95
CA ASP A 14 5.17 -0.28 7.52
C ASP A 14 5.39 -0.39 9.04
N LEU A 15 6.59 -0.05 9.53
CA LEU A 15 6.88 0.01 10.97
C LEU A 15 6.08 1.12 11.67
N ILE A 16 5.95 2.28 11.03
CA ILE A 16 5.11 3.37 11.55
C ILE A 16 3.66 2.92 11.63
N ILE A 17 3.14 2.28 10.56
CA ILE A 17 1.78 1.74 10.54
C ILE A 17 1.56 0.74 11.68
N LEU A 18 2.51 -0.16 11.95
CA LEU A 18 2.38 -1.15 13.02
C LEU A 18 2.08 -0.50 14.39
N ALA A 19 2.70 0.63 14.70
CA ALA A 19 2.48 1.36 15.95
C ALA A 19 1.33 2.37 15.88
N ALA A 20 1.17 3.06 14.76
CA ALA A 20 0.26 4.20 14.61
C ALA A 20 -1.14 3.82 14.11
N PHE A 21 -1.31 2.65 13.49
CA PHE A 21 -2.58 2.24 12.90
C PHE A 21 -3.72 2.16 13.92
N VAL A 22 -3.52 1.42 15.01
CA VAL A 22 -4.55 1.24 16.04
C VAL A 22 -4.93 2.58 16.71
N PRO A 23 -3.97 3.43 17.15
CA PRO A 23 -4.30 4.75 17.69
C PRO A 23 -5.05 5.66 16.70
N ILE A 24 -4.60 5.72 15.45
CA ILE A 24 -5.19 6.61 14.44
C ILE A 24 -6.61 6.16 14.11
N VAL A 25 -6.82 4.87 13.85
CA VAL A 25 -8.15 4.31 13.54
C VAL A 25 -9.09 4.46 14.73
N GLY A 26 -8.60 4.19 15.95
CA GLY A 26 -9.37 4.38 17.18
C GLY A 26 -9.83 5.84 17.34
N LEU A 27 -8.95 6.81 17.09
CA LEU A 27 -9.28 8.23 17.12
C LEU A 27 -10.34 8.59 16.06
N LEU A 28 -10.13 8.18 14.81
CA LEU A 28 -11.02 8.51 13.69
C LEU A 28 -12.42 7.90 13.84
N LEU A 29 -12.51 6.64 14.28
CA LEU A 29 -13.79 5.98 14.56
C LEU A 29 -14.48 6.56 15.79
N GLY A 30 -13.71 6.90 16.82
CA GLY A 30 -14.22 7.54 18.04
C GLY A 30 -14.86 8.90 17.76
N ILE A 31 -14.24 9.73 16.91
CA ILE A 31 -14.82 11.02 16.48
C ILE A 31 -16.11 10.81 15.66
N SER A 32 -16.20 9.69 14.94
CA SER A 32 -17.38 9.33 14.13
C SER A 32 -18.51 8.68 14.94
N GLY A 33 -18.33 8.49 16.25
CA GLY A 33 -19.33 7.86 17.14
C GLY A 33 -19.49 6.35 16.93
N ILE A 34 -18.58 5.71 16.21
CA ILE A 34 -18.62 4.26 15.93
C ILE A 34 -17.89 3.53 17.07
N SER A 35 -18.51 2.46 17.60
CA SER A 35 -17.88 1.64 18.63
C SER A 35 -16.58 1.02 18.11
N ILE A 36 -15.47 1.25 18.81
CA ILE A 36 -14.15 0.84 18.35
C ILE A 36 -13.96 -0.65 18.67
N PRO A 37 -13.79 -1.52 17.66
CA PRO A 37 -13.56 -2.95 17.89
C PRO A 37 -12.07 -3.19 18.14
N TRP A 38 -11.59 -2.78 19.31
CA TRP A 38 -10.17 -2.84 19.71
C TRP A 38 -9.55 -4.22 19.52
N MET A 39 -10.29 -5.27 19.85
CA MET A 39 -9.84 -6.65 19.69
C MET A 39 -9.64 -7.01 18.21
N THR A 40 -10.56 -6.59 17.34
CA THR A 40 -10.47 -6.82 15.89
C THR A 40 -9.30 -6.06 15.30
N LEU A 41 -9.12 -4.78 15.65
CA LEU A 41 -8.00 -3.96 15.16
C LEU A 41 -6.64 -4.56 15.56
N PHE A 42 -6.48 -4.94 16.83
CA PHE A 42 -5.26 -5.58 17.31
C PHE A 42 -5.01 -6.94 16.62
N LEU A 43 -6.05 -7.78 16.51
CA LEU A 43 -5.96 -9.07 15.85
C LEU A 43 -5.56 -8.91 14.37
N SER A 44 -6.09 -7.92 13.66
CA SER A 44 -5.72 -7.62 12.28
C SER A 44 -4.23 -7.26 12.15
N VAL A 45 -3.69 -6.40 13.02
CA VAL A 45 -2.24 -6.07 12.99
C VAL A 45 -1.41 -7.31 13.25
N VAL A 46 -1.78 -8.14 14.23
CA VAL A 46 -1.06 -9.37 14.54
C VAL A 46 -1.07 -10.35 13.36
N LEU A 47 -2.25 -10.61 12.79
CA LEU A 47 -2.42 -11.58 11.71
C LEU A 47 -1.79 -11.13 10.39
N PHE A 48 -1.98 -9.87 9.98
CA PHE A 48 -1.56 -9.38 8.67
C PHE A 48 -0.14 -8.82 8.65
N VAL A 49 0.42 -8.41 9.80
CA VAL A 49 1.73 -7.76 9.86
C VAL A 49 2.70 -8.55 10.73
N VAL A 50 2.39 -8.76 12.00
CA VAL A 50 3.35 -9.34 12.96
C VAL A 50 3.71 -10.79 12.62
N ILE A 51 2.73 -11.64 12.34
CA ILE A 51 2.96 -13.05 12.02
C ILE A 51 3.75 -13.20 10.70
N PRO A 52 3.36 -12.58 9.56
CA PRO A 52 4.12 -12.64 8.32
C PRO A 52 5.55 -12.10 8.45
N LEU A 53 5.74 -10.97 9.14
CA LEU A 53 7.08 -10.42 9.41
C LEU A 53 7.91 -11.37 10.28
N GLY A 54 7.31 -11.96 11.30
CA GLY A 54 7.96 -12.95 12.16
C GLY A 54 8.44 -14.16 11.37
N PHE A 55 7.61 -14.72 10.49
CA PHE A 55 8.01 -15.81 9.59
C PHE A 55 9.07 -15.38 8.57
N GLY A 56 8.98 -14.16 8.03
CA GLY A 56 9.98 -13.60 7.13
C GLY A 56 11.35 -13.44 7.80
N TRP A 57 11.37 -12.95 9.03
CA TRP A 57 12.59 -12.83 9.83
C TRP A 57 13.15 -14.20 10.21
N LEU A 58 12.31 -15.10 10.70
CA LEU A 58 12.72 -16.45 11.11
C LEU A 58 13.29 -17.23 9.92
N SER A 59 12.61 -17.20 8.76
CA SER A 59 13.10 -17.85 7.54
C SER A 59 14.43 -17.27 7.08
N ARG A 60 14.61 -15.94 7.14
CA ARG A 60 15.90 -15.30 6.87
C ARG A 60 16.98 -15.85 7.79
N VAL A 61 16.80 -15.76 9.12
CA VAL A 61 17.81 -16.19 10.10
C VAL A 61 18.16 -17.67 9.95
N LEU A 62 17.17 -18.55 9.84
CA LEU A 62 17.39 -19.99 9.70
C LEU A 62 18.11 -20.33 8.40
N ILE A 63 17.68 -19.76 7.27
CA ILE A 63 18.25 -20.10 5.96
C ILE A 63 19.64 -19.51 5.81
N THR A 64 19.87 -18.28 6.24
CA THR A 64 21.21 -17.68 6.18
C THR A 64 22.20 -18.42 7.08
N LYS A 65 21.75 -18.92 8.24
CA LYS A 65 22.58 -19.71 9.15
C LYS A 65 22.97 -21.08 8.58
N HIS A 66 22.05 -21.76 7.87
CA HIS A 66 22.30 -23.13 7.37
C HIS A 66 22.86 -23.18 5.94
N ARG A 67 22.53 -22.21 5.08
CA ARG A 67 22.83 -22.23 3.63
C ARG A 67 23.61 -21.01 3.15
N GLY A 68 23.88 -20.04 4.03
CA GLY A 68 24.58 -18.80 3.69
C GLY A 68 23.69 -17.72 3.05
N ILE A 69 24.19 -16.48 3.02
CA ILE A 69 23.48 -15.31 2.48
C ILE A 69 23.24 -15.43 0.97
N GLU A 70 24.21 -16.00 0.24
CA GLU A 70 24.17 -16.10 -1.22
C GLU A 70 23.05 -17.05 -1.70
N TYR A 71 22.85 -18.16 -1.00
CA TYR A 71 21.72 -19.06 -1.27
C TYR A 71 20.37 -18.39 -0.97
N PHE A 72 20.29 -17.61 0.12
CA PHE A 72 19.08 -16.89 0.47
C PHE A 72 18.70 -15.90 -0.63
N GLU A 73 19.64 -15.09 -1.10
CA GLU A 73 19.39 -14.04 -2.10
C GLU A 73 19.20 -14.58 -3.52
N LYS A 74 20.03 -15.55 -3.96
CA LYS A 74 20.02 -16.03 -5.35
C LYS A 74 19.08 -17.21 -5.62
N THR A 75 18.68 -17.95 -4.58
CA THR A 75 17.89 -19.18 -4.77
C THR A 75 16.59 -19.18 -3.98
N PHE A 76 16.60 -18.74 -2.71
CA PHE A 76 15.39 -18.77 -1.89
C PHE A 76 14.43 -17.64 -2.25
N ILE A 77 14.88 -16.37 -2.23
CA ILE A 77 14.04 -15.20 -2.56
C ILE A 77 13.39 -15.32 -3.95
N PRO A 78 14.12 -15.68 -5.04
CA PRO A 78 13.54 -15.71 -6.37
C PRO A 78 12.40 -16.73 -6.55
N LYS A 79 12.35 -17.79 -5.73
CA LYS A 79 11.24 -18.76 -5.75
C LYS A 79 9.91 -18.15 -5.35
N PHE A 80 9.91 -17.10 -4.52
CA PHE A 80 8.71 -16.43 -4.06
C PHE A 80 8.24 -15.30 -4.99
N SER A 81 9.09 -14.83 -5.92
CA SER A 81 8.75 -13.76 -6.87
C SER A 81 7.41 -14.01 -7.57
N ASN A 82 7.22 -15.21 -8.12
CA ASN A 82 5.99 -15.55 -8.83
C ASN A 82 4.80 -15.77 -7.87
N VAL A 83 5.08 -16.25 -6.65
CA VAL A 83 4.05 -16.48 -5.63
C VAL A 83 3.45 -15.16 -5.15
N THR A 84 4.28 -14.13 -4.95
CA THR A 84 3.83 -12.80 -4.53
C THR A 84 2.89 -12.18 -5.56
N ILE A 85 3.27 -12.19 -6.84
CA ILE A 85 2.43 -11.66 -7.92
C ILE A 85 1.12 -12.45 -8.02
N THR A 86 1.19 -13.78 -7.92
CA THR A 86 -0.01 -14.63 -7.97
C THR A 86 -0.94 -14.37 -6.79
N GLY A 87 -0.41 -14.22 -5.57
CA GLY A 87 -1.20 -13.93 -4.37
C GLY A 87 -1.87 -12.56 -4.43
N LEU A 88 -1.15 -11.53 -4.89
CA LEU A 88 -1.69 -10.20 -5.11
C LEU A 88 -2.84 -10.23 -6.13
N LEU A 89 -2.62 -10.82 -7.31
CA LEU A 89 -3.64 -10.94 -8.35
C LEU A 89 -4.84 -11.76 -7.89
N LEU A 90 -4.62 -12.87 -7.19
CA LEU A 90 -5.70 -13.68 -6.64
C LEU A 90 -6.55 -12.87 -5.66
N THR A 91 -5.92 -12.09 -4.78
CA THR A 91 -6.60 -11.23 -3.82
C THR A 91 -7.44 -10.18 -4.52
N LEU A 92 -6.89 -9.52 -5.55
CA LEU A 92 -7.63 -8.58 -6.39
C LEU A 92 -8.85 -9.23 -7.05
N ILE A 93 -8.67 -10.40 -7.67
CA ILE A 93 -9.76 -11.15 -8.31
C ILE A 93 -10.87 -11.48 -7.30
N ILE A 94 -10.51 -11.96 -6.11
CA ILE A 94 -11.47 -12.30 -5.04
C ILE A 94 -12.25 -11.05 -4.61
N ILE A 95 -11.55 -9.95 -4.32
CA ILE A 95 -12.17 -8.69 -3.89
C ILE A 95 -13.15 -8.17 -4.94
N PHE A 96 -12.74 -8.13 -6.22
CA PHE A 96 -13.60 -7.67 -7.30
C PHE A 96 -14.74 -8.63 -7.61
N SER A 97 -14.53 -9.94 -7.48
CA SER A 97 -15.59 -10.94 -7.64
C SER A 97 -16.70 -10.74 -6.60
N PHE A 98 -16.33 -10.51 -5.34
CA PHE A 98 -17.30 -10.28 -4.28
C PHE A 98 -18.03 -8.94 -4.37
N GLN A 99 -17.41 -7.89 -4.94
CA GLN A 99 -18.03 -6.57 -5.09
C GLN A 99 -18.57 -6.26 -6.49
N GLY A 100 -18.43 -7.17 -7.45
CA GLY A 100 -18.72 -6.89 -8.87
C GLY A 100 -20.16 -6.44 -9.12
N LYS A 101 -21.14 -7.05 -8.43
CA LYS A 101 -22.56 -6.64 -8.56
C LYS A 101 -22.79 -5.24 -8.02
N THR A 102 -22.33 -4.97 -6.81
CA THR A 102 -22.43 -3.65 -6.16
C THR A 102 -21.81 -2.56 -7.03
N ILE A 103 -20.67 -2.86 -7.65
CA ILE A 103 -19.94 -1.96 -8.55
C ILE A 103 -20.80 -1.61 -9.78
N ILE A 104 -21.42 -2.61 -10.42
CA ILE A 104 -22.23 -2.41 -11.63
C ILE A 104 -23.53 -1.68 -11.32
N GLU A 105 -24.15 -1.98 -10.18
CA GLU A 105 -25.44 -1.38 -9.76
C GLU A 105 -25.30 0.08 -9.30
N ASN A 106 -24.10 0.50 -8.85
CA ASN A 106 -23.87 1.80 -8.22
C ASN A 106 -22.77 2.64 -8.90
N PRO A 107 -22.85 2.91 -10.22
CA PRO A 107 -21.77 3.59 -10.95
C PRO A 107 -21.54 5.03 -10.47
N LEU A 108 -22.60 5.73 -10.05
CA LEU A 108 -22.49 7.09 -9.52
C LEU A 108 -21.71 7.12 -8.19
N HIS A 109 -21.93 6.15 -7.30
CA HIS A 109 -21.18 6.07 -6.05
C HIS A 109 -19.70 5.81 -6.29
N ILE A 110 -19.36 4.97 -7.27
CA ILE A 110 -17.96 4.75 -7.68
C ILE A 110 -17.32 6.05 -8.12
N VAL A 111 -17.96 6.80 -9.01
CA VAL A 111 -17.41 8.07 -9.51
C VAL A 111 -17.22 9.07 -8.37
N LEU A 112 -18.21 9.20 -7.48
CA LEU A 112 -18.16 10.09 -6.33
C LEU A 112 -17.02 9.73 -5.36
N ILE A 113 -16.66 8.45 -5.24
CA ILE A 113 -15.52 7.99 -4.42
C ILE A 113 -14.20 8.13 -5.18
N ALA A 114 -14.19 7.83 -6.48
CA ALA A 114 -12.99 7.86 -7.31
C ALA A 114 -12.42 9.28 -7.45
N ILE A 115 -13.27 10.29 -7.66
CA ILE A 115 -12.83 11.69 -7.82
C ILE A 115 -11.97 12.18 -6.64
N PRO A 116 -12.43 12.13 -5.38
CA PRO A 116 -11.62 12.59 -4.25
C PRO A 116 -10.35 11.76 -4.07
N LEU A 117 -10.40 10.44 -4.31
CA LEU A 117 -9.22 9.58 -4.23
C LEU A 117 -8.17 9.95 -5.29
N ILE A 118 -8.58 10.18 -6.54
CA ILE A 118 -7.68 10.63 -7.60
C ILE A 118 -7.04 11.96 -7.21
N ILE A 119 -7.86 12.94 -6.81
CA ILE A 119 -7.36 14.26 -6.42
C ILE A 119 -6.36 14.13 -5.26
N GLN A 120 -6.70 13.37 -4.23
CA GLN A 120 -5.83 13.11 -3.09
C GLN A 120 -4.49 12.49 -3.51
N THR A 121 -4.50 11.42 -4.31
CA THR A 121 -3.29 10.73 -4.75
C THR A 121 -2.39 11.65 -5.59
N PHE A 122 -2.97 12.40 -6.53
CA PHE A 122 -2.21 13.37 -7.32
C PHE A 122 -1.64 14.50 -6.46
N LEU A 123 -2.43 15.01 -5.52
CA LEU A 123 -2.02 16.10 -4.63
C LEU A 123 -0.86 15.67 -3.74
N ILE A 124 -0.97 14.52 -3.07
CA ILE A 124 0.10 14.00 -2.20
C ILE A 124 1.36 13.71 -3.04
N PHE A 125 1.20 13.09 -4.20
CA PHE A 125 2.32 12.84 -5.11
C PHE A 125 3.04 14.14 -5.49
N PHE A 126 2.31 15.15 -5.97
CA PHE A 126 2.92 16.39 -6.42
C PHE A 126 3.53 17.19 -5.27
N ILE A 127 2.90 17.21 -4.09
CA ILE A 127 3.50 17.84 -2.91
C ILE A 127 4.83 17.19 -2.60
N ALA A 128 4.87 15.87 -2.41
CA ALA A 128 6.10 15.16 -2.07
C ALA A 128 7.16 15.26 -3.19
N TYR A 129 6.75 15.14 -4.45
CA TYR A 129 7.63 15.17 -5.61
C TYR A 129 8.25 16.55 -5.85
N LEU A 130 7.45 17.62 -5.76
CA LEU A 130 7.95 18.99 -5.87
C LEU A 130 8.76 19.40 -4.65
N TRP A 131 8.41 18.90 -3.46
CA TRP A 131 9.23 19.12 -2.26
C TRP A 131 10.60 18.45 -2.36
N ALA A 132 10.66 17.22 -2.88
CA ALA A 132 11.93 16.57 -3.18
C ALA A 132 12.76 17.37 -4.21
N LYS A 133 12.09 18.03 -5.16
CA LYS A 133 12.74 18.93 -6.13
C LYS A 133 13.29 20.19 -5.47
N THR A 134 12.56 20.84 -4.55
CA THR A 134 13.05 22.04 -3.85
C THR A 134 14.28 21.72 -2.98
N TRP A 135 14.34 20.51 -2.42
CA TRP A 135 15.53 19.98 -1.74
C TRP A 135 16.65 19.49 -2.66
N LYS A 136 16.49 19.63 -3.98
CA LYS A 136 17.47 19.20 -5.00
C LYS A 136 17.84 17.72 -4.87
N LEU A 137 16.91 16.88 -4.41
CA LEU A 137 17.12 15.43 -4.42
C LEU A 137 17.20 14.93 -5.85
N PRO A 138 17.96 13.86 -6.12
CA PRO A 138 18.01 13.26 -7.45
C PRO A 138 16.68 12.59 -7.80
N HIS A 139 16.39 12.48 -9.11
CA HIS A 139 15.13 11.91 -9.60
C HIS A 139 14.87 10.49 -9.10
N ASP A 140 15.92 9.69 -8.97
CA ASP A 140 15.85 8.30 -8.54
C ASP A 140 15.41 8.15 -7.08
N VAL A 141 15.50 9.20 -6.26
CA VAL A 141 14.98 9.30 -4.89
C VAL A 141 13.62 10.02 -4.89
N ALA A 142 13.51 11.13 -5.61
CA ALA A 142 12.31 11.97 -5.61
C ALA A 142 11.08 11.24 -6.17
N ALA A 143 11.24 10.49 -7.27
CA ALA A 143 10.12 9.77 -7.89
C ALA A 143 9.57 8.65 -6.97
N PRO A 144 10.39 7.74 -6.41
CA PRO A 144 9.91 6.79 -5.41
C PRO A 144 9.31 7.45 -4.15
N ALA A 145 9.93 8.53 -3.65
CA ALA A 145 9.40 9.23 -2.48
C ALA A 145 7.98 9.78 -2.71
N GLY A 146 7.74 10.39 -3.87
CA GLY A 146 6.41 10.85 -4.26
C GLY A 146 5.40 9.71 -4.42
N MET A 147 5.82 8.58 -4.99
CA MET A 147 4.97 7.40 -5.17
C MET A 147 4.57 6.77 -3.83
N ILE A 148 5.54 6.52 -2.96
CA ILE A 148 5.29 5.90 -1.65
C ILE A 148 4.38 6.80 -0.80
N GLY A 149 4.57 8.12 -0.84
CA GLY A 149 3.69 9.04 -0.12
C GLY A 149 2.24 9.01 -0.64
N ALA A 150 2.04 8.80 -1.94
CA ALA A 150 0.72 8.80 -2.57
C ALA A 150 -0.01 7.45 -2.52
N SER A 151 0.72 6.35 -2.30
CA SER A 151 0.19 4.98 -2.28
C SER A 151 -0.54 4.65 -0.99
N ASN A 152 -1.58 3.83 -1.11
CA ASN A 152 -2.37 3.33 0.01
C ASN A 152 -2.17 1.83 0.22
N PHE A 153 -2.41 1.37 1.44
CA PHE A 153 -2.30 -0.05 1.79
C PHE A 153 -3.69 -0.71 1.74
N PHE A 154 -4.14 -0.98 0.51
CA PHE A 154 -5.53 -1.30 0.26
C PHE A 154 -5.95 -2.68 0.77
N GLU A 155 -5.05 -3.67 0.75
CA GLU A 155 -5.37 -5.04 1.18
C GLU A 155 -5.78 -5.06 2.65
N LEU A 156 -5.02 -4.34 3.50
CA LEU A 156 -5.37 -4.16 4.90
C LEU A 156 -6.65 -3.35 5.06
N ALA A 157 -6.83 -2.28 4.27
CA ALA A 157 -8.01 -1.43 4.35
C ALA A 157 -9.30 -2.22 4.04
N VAL A 158 -9.29 -3.04 2.98
CA VAL A 158 -10.41 -3.90 2.61
C VAL A 158 -10.68 -4.95 3.71
N ALA A 159 -9.65 -5.61 4.22
CA ALA A 159 -9.80 -6.62 5.27
C ALA A 159 -10.42 -6.03 6.55
N VAL A 160 -9.96 -4.85 6.97
CA VAL A 160 -10.49 -4.15 8.15
C VAL A 160 -11.89 -3.62 7.90
N ALA A 161 -12.17 -3.07 6.71
CA ALA A 161 -13.52 -2.61 6.39
C ALA A 161 -14.54 -3.76 6.42
N ILE A 162 -14.19 -4.93 5.85
CA ILE A 162 -15.06 -6.12 5.88
C ILE A 162 -15.27 -6.60 7.32
N SER A 163 -14.23 -6.61 8.16
CA SER A 163 -14.34 -7.13 9.52
C SER A 163 -15.16 -6.24 10.46
N ILE A 164 -15.17 -4.93 10.23
CA ILE A 164 -15.88 -3.95 11.07
C ILE A 164 -17.28 -3.65 10.53
N PHE A 165 -17.40 -3.39 9.23
CA PHE A 165 -18.63 -2.89 8.61
C PHE A 165 -19.38 -3.95 7.81
N GLY A 166 -18.74 -5.09 7.52
CA GLY A 166 -19.33 -6.15 6.72
C GLY A 166 -19.20 -5.91 5.22
N LEU A 167 -19.31 -7.00 4.44
CA LEU A 167 -19.03 -7.02 3.01
C LEU A 167 -19.91 -6.06 2.19
N GLN A 168 -21.17 -5.89 2.57
CA GLN A 168 -22.14 -5.05 1.82
C GLN A 168 -22.11 -3.58 2.22
N SER A 169 -21.21 -3.17 3.11
CA SER A 169 -21.16 -1.79 3.58
C SER A 169 -20.59 -0.82 2.54
N GLY A 170 -21.03 0.44 2.60
CA GLY A 170 -20.44 1.52 1.80
C GLY A 170 -18.96 1.75 2.12
N ALA A 171 -18.52 1.48 3.35
CA ALA A 171 -17.11 1.55 3.74
C ALA A 171 -16.27 0.50 3.00
N THR A 172 -16.72 -0.75 2.94
CA THR A 172 -16.06 -1.79 2.14
C THR A 172 -16.06 -1.42 0.66
N MET A 173 -17.18 -0.96 0.12
CA MET A 173 -17.24 -0.51 -1.27
C MET A 173 -16.21 0.59 -1.57
N ALA A 174 -16.06 1.57 -0.68
CA ALA A 174 -15.08 2.64 -0.84
C ALA A 174 -13.63 2.13 -0.87
N THR A 175 -13.30 1.16 -0.02
CA THR A 175 -11.96 0.55 -0.04
C THR A 175 -11.67 -0.21 -1.33
N VAL A 176 -12.66 -0.94 -1.87
CA VAL A 176 -12.52 -1.69 -3.13
C VAL A 176 -12.41 -0.77 -4.34
N VAL A 177 -13.21 0.31 -4.37
CA VAL A 177 -13.09 1.34 -5.42
C VAL A 177 -11.72 1.99 -5.37
N GLY A 178 -11.15 2.20 -4.19
CA GLY A 178 -9.78 2.68 -4.03
C GLY A 178 -8.77 1.81 -4.79
N VAL A 179 -8.84 0.49 -4.63
CA VAL A 179 -7.98 -0.47 -5.35
C VAL A 179 -8.08 -0.31 -6.87
N LEU A 180 -9.32 -0.20 -7.37
CA LEU A 180 -9.61 -0.11 -8.79
C LEU A 180 -8.99 1.14 -9.41
N VAL A 181 -9.06 2.24 -8.68
CA VAL A 181 -8.61 3.56 -9.12
C VAL A 181 -7.10 3.72 -8.93
N GLU A 182 -6.53 3.14 -7.88
CA GLU A 182 -5.13 3.34 -7.51
C GLU A 182 -4.17 2.83 -8.58
N VAL A 183 -4.33 1.60 -9.07
CA VAL A 183 -3.43 1.01 -10.08
C VAL A 183 -3.28 1.89 -11.34
N PRO A 184 -4.35 2.32 -12.04
CA PRO A 184 -4.22 3.17 -13.22
C PRO A 184 -3.67 4.57 -12.88
N VAL A 185 -4.02 5.14 -11.73
CA VAL A 185 -3.47 6.43 -11.29
C VAL A 185 -1.97 6.30 -11.04
N MET A 186 -1.51 5.27 -10.35
CA MET A 186 -0.09 5.03 -10.09
C MET A 186 0.71 4.83 -11.37
N LEU A 187 0.20 4.06 -12.34
CA LEU A 187 0.83 3.93 -13.66
C LEU A 187 0.92 5.27 -14.40
N THR A 188 -0.12 6.12 -14.26
CA THR A 188 -0.12 7.48 -14.81
C THR A 188 0.93 8.35 -14.15
N LEU A 189 1.05 8.32 -12.82
CA LEU A 189 2.07 9.03 -12.07
C LEU A 189 3.49 8.57 -12.41
N VAL A 190 3.70 7.26 -12.60
CA VAL A 190 4.97 6.70 -13.11
C VAL A 190 5.32 7.29 -14.48
N LYS A 191 4.33 7.37 -15.39
CA LYS A 191 4.52 7.98 -16.71
C LYS A 191 4.88 9.46 -16.60
N ILE A 192 4.23 10.20 -15.71
CA ILE A 192 4.52 11.62 -15.44
C ILE A 192 5.94 11.77 -14.89
N ALA A 193 6.27 11.04 -13.82
CA ALA A 193 7.59 11.06 -13.20
C ALA A 193 8.70 10.75 -14.21
N ASN A 194 8.49 9.77 -15.09
CA ASN A 194 9.47 9.43 -16.12
C ASN A 194 9.64 10.52 -17.18
N LYS A 195 8.59 11.27 -17.52
CA LYS A 195 8.68 12.42 -18.42
C LYS A 195 9.36 13.64 -17.78
N THR A 196 9.23 13.80 -16.47
CA THR A 196 9.78 14.94 -15.72
C THR A 196 11.19 14.70 -15.19
N LYS A 197 11.92 13.69 -15.68
CA LYS A 197 13.33 13.41 -15.31
C LYS A 197 14.22 14.64 -15.42
N GLY A 198 14.02 15.46 -16.47
CA GLY A 198 14.80 16.67 -16.70
C GLY A 198 14.58 17.80 -15.68
N TRP A 199 13.61 17.69 -14.78
CA TRP A 199 13.36 18.70 -13.73
C TRP A 199 14.30 18.57 -12.54
N PHE A 200 15.04 17.47 -12.43
CA PHE A 200 15.86 17.13 -11.28
C PHE A 200 17.35 17.22 -11.63
N PRO A 201 18.21 17.47 -10.63
CA PRO A 201 19.65 17.42 -10.84
C PRO A 201 20.05 16.05 -11.39
N GLN A 202 20.90 16.04 -12.42
CA GLN A 202 21.52 14.80 -12.87
C GLN A 202 22.47 14.32 -11.77
N ILE A 203 22.35 13.03 -11.43
CA ILE A 203 23.30 12.36 -10.54
C ILE A 203 24.65 12.40 -11.28
N LYS A 204 25.62 13.12 -10.71
CA LYS A 204 27.01 13.08 -11.18
C LYS A 204 27.66 11.77 -10.78
#